data_AF-J3FSY8-F1
#
_entry.id   AF-J3FSY8-F1
#
_cell.length_a   1.000
_cell.length_b   1.000
_cell.length_c   1.000
_cell.angle_alpha   90.00
_cell.angle_beta   90.00
_cell.angle_gamma   90.00
#
_symmetry.space_group_name_H-M   'P 1'
#
loop_
_entity.id
_entity.type
_entity.pdbx_description
1 polymer ?
#
loop_
_entity_poly.entity_id
_entity_poly.type
_entity_poly.pdbx_seq_one_letter_code
_entity_poly.pdbx_strand_id
1 'polypeptide(L)'
;MLLSLYRSMRSYRGFILGSVKREFQSRYRNSLFGALWTVLNPLSMIVVYTVIFSQIMRARLPGVDDGLAYSVYLCAGLLTWGLFAEITTRSQSMFLENANLLKKISFPRICLPVITLLNAGINFAIILGLFFGFLLISGRLPGMALLALIPLLIVQVIFAAGLG
;
A
#
# COMPACT_ATOMS: atom_id res chain seq x y z
N MET A 1 -9.97 -6.30 27.56
CA MET A 1 -10.18 -5.32 26.47
C MET A 1 -9.64 -5.82 25.12
N LEU A 2 -8.37 -6.24 24.99
CA LEU A 2 -7.84 -6.80 23.73
C LEU A 2 -8.49 -8.13 23.30
N LEU A 3 -8.82 -9.01 24.25
CA LEU A 3 -9.50 -10.28 24.00
C LEU A 3 -10.96 -10.13 23.53
N SER A 4 -11.66 -9.10 24.01
CA SER A 4 -13.02 -8.77 23.54
C SER A 4 -12.99 -8.15 22.15
N LEU A 5 -12.01 -7.28 21.87
CA LEU A 5 -11.71 -6.76 20.53
C LEU A 5 -11.44 -7.89 19.52
N TYR A 6 -10.60 -8.85 19.90
CA TYR A 6 -10.26 -10.00 19.06
C TYR A 6 -11.47 -10.91 18.81
N ARG A 7 -12.33 -11.15 19.82
CA ARG A 7 -13.59 -11.88 19.64
C ARG A 7 -14.57 -11.13 18.74
N SER A 8 -14.71 -9.81 18.88
CA SER A 8 -15.56 -8.99 18.01
C SER A 8 -15.07 -9.00 16.56
N MET A 9 -13.76 -8.88 16.33
CA MET A 9 -13.19 -9.06 14.98
C MET A 9 -13.45 -10.46 14.44
N ARG A 10 -13.32 -11.50 15.27
CA ARG A 10 -13.52 -12.90 14.86
C ARG A 10 -14.99 -13.22 14.53
N SER A 11 -15.93 -12.57 15.22
CA SER A 11 -17.38 -12.69 14.95
C SER A 11 -17.82 -11.94 13.69
N TYR A 12 -17.18 -10.81 13.36
CA TYR A 12 -17.53 -9.98 12.21
C TYR A 12 -16.60 -10.17 10.99
N ARG A 13 -15.82 -11.26 10.94
CA ARG A 13 -14.90 -11.56 9.81
C ARG A 13 -15.61 -11.58 8.46
N GLY A 14 -16.83 -12.13 8.41
CA GLY A 14 -17.65 -12.14 7.19
C GLY A 14 -17.99 -10.74 6.70
N PHE A 15 -18.30 -9.82 7.62
CA PHE A 15 -18.57 -8.42 7.29
C PHE A 15 -17.30 -7.68 6.85
N ILE A 16 -16.17 -7.90 7.53
CA ILE A 16 -14.88 -7.29 7.17
C ILE A 16 -14.47 -7.76 5.76
N LEU A 17 -14.45 -9.07 5.52
CA LEU A 17 -14.09 -9.63 4.21
C LEU A 17 -15.06 -9.22 3.10
N GLY A 18 -16.37 -9.17 3.41
CA GLY A 18 -17.39 -8.69 2.48
C GLY A 18 -17.22 -7.21 2.14
N SER A 19 -16.88 -6.39 3.14
CA SER A 19 -16.62 -4.96 2.96
C SER A 19 -15.35 -4.69 2.17
N VAL A 20 -14.25 -5.40 2.49
CA VAL A 20 -12.99 -5.35 1.72
C VAL A 20 -13.25 -5.74 0.27
N LYS A 21 -13.94 -6.87 0.02
CA LYS A 21 -14.28 -7.33 -1.33
C LYS A 21 -15.15 -6.32 -2.07
N ARG A 22 -16.17 -5.76 -1.41
CA ARG A 22 -17.07 -4.76 -2.01
C ARG A 22 -16.30 -3.49 -2.38
N GLU A 23 -15.43 -3.03 -1.50
CA GLU A 23 -14.65 -1.82 -1.70
C GLU A 23 -13.57 -2.01 -2.78
N PHE A 24 -12.92 -3.17 -2.80
CA PHE A 24 -12.05 -3.58 -3.90
C PHE A 24 -12.86 -3.61 -5.21
N GLN A 25 -13.98 -4.33 -5.27
CA GLN A 25 -14.83 -4.32 -6.46
C GLN A 25 -15.28 -2.92 -6.85
N SER A 26 -15.60 -2.02 -5.92
CA SER A 26 -15.99 -0.64 -6.22
C SER A 26 -14.84 0.14 -6.87
N ARG A 27 -13.60 -0.03 -6.38
CA ARG A 27 -12.41 0.61 -6.96
C ARG A 27 -12.10 0.12 -8.37
N TYR A 28 -12.26 -1.18 -8.62
CA TYR A 28 -11.90 -1.78 -9.91
C TYR A 28 -13.04 -1.79 -10.94
N ARG A 29 -14.31 -1.65 -10.51
CA ARG A 29 -15.50 -1.73 -11.39
C ARG A 29 -15.87 -0.38 -12.03
N ASN A 30 -15.48 0.75 -11.44
CA ASN A 30 -15.82 2.10 -11.93
C ASN A 30 -14.71 2.81 -12.72
N SER A 31 -13.58 2.15 -13.01
CA SER A 31 -12.49 2.76 -13.80
C SER A 31 -12.49 2.19 -15.22
N LEU A 32 -12.51 3.06 -16.24
CA LEU A 32 -12.38 2.70 -17.66
C LEU A 32 -11.13 1.85 -17.94
N PHE A 33 -10.08 2.02 -17.14
CA PHE A 33 -8.84 1.21 -17.17
C PHE A 33 -8.73 0.22 -16.00
N GLY A 34 -9.71 0.14 -15.10
CA GLY A 34 -9.82 -0.87 -14.04
C GLY A 34 -8.49 -1.21 -13.33
N ALA A 35 -8.13 -2.48 -13.38
CA ALA A 35 -6.89 -3.02 -12.82
C ALA A 35 -5.62 -2.60 -13.57
N LEU A 36 -5.74 -2.24 -14.85
CA LEU A 36 -4.62 -1.72 -15.62
C LEU A 36 -4.08 -0.44 -15.00
N TRP A 37 -4.94 0.43 -14.46
CA TRP A 37 -4.53 1.69 -13.86
C TRP A 37 -3.67 1.51 -12.60
N THR A 38 -3.99 0.51 -11.77
CA THR A 38 -3.19 0.18 -10.58
C THR A 38 -1.80 -0.37 -10.90
N VAL A 39 -1.60 -0.89 -12.12
CA VAL A 39 -0.30 -1.32 -12.63
C VAL A 39 0.41 -0.17 -13.33
N LEU A 40 -0.34 0.62 -14.10
CA LEU A 40 0.18 1.72 -14.90
C LEU A 40 0.76 2.83 -14.03
N ASN A 41 0.09 3.20 -12.93
CA ASN A 41 0.55 4.27 -12.06
C ASN A 41 1.96 4.00 -11.46
N PRO A 42 2.22 2.84 -10.82
CA PRO A 42 3.57 2.48 -10.37
C PRO A 42 4.59 2.39 -11.50
N LEU A 43 4.21 1.83 -12.66
CA LEU A 43 5.11 1.72 -13.80
C LEU A 43 5.48 3.09 -14.37
N SER A 44 4.51 3.98 -14.55
CA SER A 44 4.75 5.36 -14.96
C SER A 44 5.70 6.06 -13.98
N MET A 45 5.49 5.83 -12.68
CA MET A 45 6.35 6.39 -11.64
C MET A 45 7.80 5.88 -11.77
N ILE A 46 7.99 4.56 -11.95
CA ILE A 46 9.32 3.96 -12.19
C ILE A 46 9.96 4.53 -13.45
N VAL A 47 9.21 4.63 -14.55
CA VAL A 47 9.71 5.15 -15.84
C VAL A 47 10.12 6.61 -15.72
N VAL A 48 9.25 7.46 -15.16
CA VAL A 48 9.51 8.89 -14.98
C VAL A 48 10.75 9.11 -14.12
N TYR A 49 10.84 8.45 -12.96
CA TYR A 49 12.02 8.59 -12.10
C TYR A 49 13.27 8.00 -12.73
N THR A 50 13.15 6.90 -13.46
CA THR A 50 14.29 6.30 -14.18
C THR A 50 14.83 7.24 -15.24
N VAL A 51 13.96 7.80 -16.09
CA VAL A 51 14.38 8.71 -17.16
C VAL A 51 14.98 9.99 -16.58
N ILE A 52 14.32 10.61 -15.59
CA ILE A 52 14.80 11.86 -15.00
C ILE A 52 16.13 11.67 -14.26
N PHE A 53 16.25 10.67 -13.39
CA PHE A 53 17.46 10.53 -12.59
C PHE A 53 18.62 9.87 -13.34
N SER A 54 18.33 8.90 -14.21
CA SER A 54 19.37 8.22 -15.00
C SER A 54 19.86 9.07 -16.16
N GLN A 55 18.97 9.74 -16.92
CA GLN A 55 19.37 10.45 -18.14
C GLN A 55 19.63 11.93 -17.93
N ILE A 56 18.80 12.63 -17.13
CA ILE A 56 18.91 14.09 -16.95
C ILE A 56 19.91 14.44 -15.85
N MET A 57 19.79 13.85 -14.66
CA MET A 57 20.69 14.18 -13.54
C MET A 57 22.01 13.41 -13.56
N ARG A 58 22.11 12.30 -14.33
CA ARG A 58 23.23 11.35 -14.27
C ARG A 58 23.62 11.02 -12.82
N ALA A 59 22.63 10.94 -11.94
CA ALA A 59 22.85 10.78 -10.51
C ALA A 59 23.47 9.40 -10.27
N ARG A 60 24.73 9.37 -9.86
CA ARG A 60 25.43 8.15 -9.47
C ARG A 60 25.41 8.05 -7.95
N LEU A 61 25.10 6.87 -7.41
CA LEU A 61 25.41 6.61 -6.01
C LEU A 61 26.94 6.56 -5.87
N PRO A 62 27.54 7.24 -4.88
CA PRO A 62 28.96 7.07 -4.60
C PRO A 62 29.22 5.59 -4.27
N GLY A 63 29.98 4.91 -5.14
CA GLY A 63 30.30 3.48 -5.01
C GLY A 63 29.48 2.50 -5.87
N VAL A 64 28.52 2.96 -6.69
CA VAL A 64 27.76 2.09 -7.63
C VAL A 64 27.63 2.77 -8.99
N ASP A 65 28.36 2.26 -9.98
CA ASP A 65 28.33 2.73 -11.38
C ASP A 65 27.10 2.19 -12.14
N ASP A 66 25.90 2.49 -11.66
CA ASP A 66 24.68 2.06 -12.31
C ASP A 66 23.56 3.10 -12.17
N GLY A 67 23.21 3.76 -13.28
CA GLY A 67 22.19 4.83 -13.32
C GLY A 67 20.78 4.37 -12.93
N LEU A 68 20.53 3.07 -12.98
CA LEU A 68 19.25 2.49 -12.56
C LEU A 68 19.20 2.20 -11.04
N ALA A 69 20.34 2.15 -10.34
CA ALA A 69 20.37 1.80 -8.91
C ALA A 69 19.72 2.90 -8.06
N TYR A 70 19.95 4.16 -8.43
CA TYR A 70 19.30 5.31 -7.79
C TYR A 70 17.78 5.28 -7.99
N SER A 71 17.32 4.96 -9.20
CA SER A 71 15.88 4.87 -9.53
C SER A 71 15.17 3.80 -8.71
N VAL A 72 15.80 2.62 -8.56
CA VAL A 72 15.30 1.53 -7.71
C VAL A 72 15.21 1.95 -6.25
N TYR A 73 16.26 2.61 -5.72
CA TYR A 73 16.28 3.13 -4.35
C TYR A 73 15.13 4.12 -4.10
N LEU A 74 14.95 5.07 -5.01
CA LEU A 74 13.92 6.09 -4.89
C LEU A 74 12.52 5.50 -5.01
N CYS A 75 12.30 4.56 -5.95
CA CYS A 75 11.03 3.86 -6.09
C CYS A 75 10.68 3.08 -4.82
N ALA A 76 11.62 2.35 -4.22
CA ALA A 76 11.38 1.62 -2.97
C ALA A 76 10.93 2.55 -1.82
N GLY A 77 11.57 3.71 -1.68
CA GLY A 77 11.20 4.73 -0.69
C GLY A 77 9.82 5.35 -0.98
N LEU A 78 9.52 5.66 -2.24
CA LEU A 78 8.25 6.28 -2.57
C LEU A 78 7.06 5.31 -2.47
N LEU A 79 7.27 4.03 -2.76
CA LEU A 79 6.24 2.99 -2.61
C LEU A 79 5.84 2.83 -1.14
N THR A 80 6.85 2.76 -0.25
CA THR A 80 6.61 2.70 1.20
C THR A 80 5.98 3.98 1.70
N TRP A 81 6.42 5.16 1.24
CA TRP A 81 5.75 6.43 1.54
C TRP A 81 4.28 6.45 1.09
N GLY A 82 3.99 5.92 -0.10
CA GLY A 82 2.64 5.82 -0.64
C GLY A 82 1.70 5.02 0.26
N LEU A 83 2.16 3.89 0.81
CA LEU A 83 1.39 3.12 1.80
C LEU A 83 1.06 3.95 3.05
N PHE A 84 2.06 4.66 3.59
CA PHE A 84 1.86 5.51 4.78
C PHE A 84 0.87 6.65 4.52
N ALA A 85 1.00 7.34 3.39
CA ALA A 85 0.10 8.40 2.99
C ALA A 85 -1.32 7.87 2.76
N GLU A 86 -1.49 6.71 2.11
CA GLU A 86 -2.80 6.08 1.90
C GLU A 86 -3.45 5.70 3.24
N ILE A 87 -2.73 5.06 4.17
CA ILE A 87 -3.31 4.68 5.47
C ILE A 87 -3.73 5.93 6.26
N THR A 88 -2.86 6.93 6.36
CA THR A 88 -3.10 8.13 7.18
C THR A 88 -4.31 8.91 6.67
N THR A 89 -4.35 9.21 5.36
CA THR A 89 -5.44 9.98 4.75
C THR A 89 -6.77 9.25 4.82
N ARG A 90 -6.79 7.94 4.57
CA ARG A 90 -8.02 7.14 4.60
C ARG A 90 -8.55 6.91 6.01
N SER A 91 -7.67 6.86 7.01
CA SER A 91 -8.09 6.73 8.41
C SER A 91 -8.80 7.98 8.93
N GLN A 92 -8.51 9.15 8.35
CA GLN A 92 -9.22 10.39 8.64
C GLN A 92 -10.62 10.42 8.00
N SER A 93 -10.77 9.96 6.74
CA SER A 93 -12.04 10.05 6.00
C SER A 93 -12.98 8.85 6.19
N MET A 94 -12.50 7.72 6.68
CA MET A 94 -13.24 6.45 6.73
C MET A 94 -14.58 6.50 7.47
N PHE A 95 -14.70 7.29 8.54
CA PHE A 95 -15.95 7.42 9.27
C PHE A 95 -17.01 8.21 8.48
N LEU A 96 -16.58 9.21 7.71
CA LEU A 96 -17.46 10.00 6.85
C LEU A 96 -17.91 9.16 5.64
N GLU A 97 -16.98 8.46 5.00
CA GLU A 97 -17.26 7.58 3.86
C GLU A 97 -18.23 6.45 4.22
N ASN A 98 -18.12 5.91 5.44
CA ASN A 98 -18.96 4.83 5.94
C ASN A 98 -20.11 5.30 6.85
N ALA A 99 -20.41 6.61 6.89
CA ALA A 99 -21.43 7.17 7.76
C ALA A 99 -22.82 6.56 7.52
N ASN A 100 -23.18 6.28 6.27
CA ASN A 100 -24.45 5.61 5.92
C ASN A 100 -24.55 4.18 6.47
N LEU A 101 -23.43 3.45 6.53
CA LEU A 101 -23.39 2.10 7.10
C LEU A 101 -23.47 2.13 8.63
N LEU A 102 -22.74 3.06 9.25
CA LEU A 102 -22.77 3.30 10.70
C LEU A 102 -24.17 3.64 11.21
N LYS A 103 -24.94 4.40 10.42
CA LYS A 103 -26.32 4.77 10.77
C LYS A 103 -27.33 3.64 10.60
N LYS A 104 -27.07 2.68 9.70
CA LYS A 104 -28.01 1.62 9.34
C LYS A 104 -27.77 0.29 10.06
N ILE A 105 -26.54 0.04 10.50
CA ILE A 105 -26.13 -1.25 11.07
C ILE A 105 -25.27 -0.97 12.30
N SER A 106 -25.66 -1.55 13.44
CA SER A 106 -24.84 -1.53 14.65
C SER A 106 -23.71 -2.55 14.53
N PHE A 107 -22.48 -2.09 14.34
CA PHE A 107 -21.29 -2.93 14.40
C PHE A 107 -20.15 -2.22 15.15
N PRO A 108 -19.15 -2.96 15.67
CA PRO A 108 -18.03 -2.36 16.40
C PRO A 108 -17.23 -1.39 15.51
N ARG A 109 -17.00 -0.16 16.00
CA ARG A 109 -16.28 0.89 15.24
C ARG A 109 -14.87 0.48 14.81
N ILE A 110 -14.24 -0.45 15.54
CA ILE A 110 -12.91 -0.99 15.23
C ILE A 110 -12.85 -1.76 13.90
N CYS A 111 -14.00 -2.17 13.35
CA CYS A 111 -14.01 -2.88 12.07
C CYS A 111 -13.60 -1.97 10.90
N LEU A 112 -13.90 -0.66 10.95
CA LEU A 112 -13.59 0.26 9.85
C LEU A 112 -12.08 0.50 9.68
N PRO A 113 -11.30 0.80 10.74
CA PRO A 113 -9.85 0.93 10.61
C PRO A 113 -9.20 -0.36 10.11
N VAL A 114 -9.72 -1.52 10.51
CA VAL A 114 -9.19 -2.82 10.06
C VAL A 114 -9.48 -3.03 8.56
N ILE A 115 -10.66 -2.64 8.08
CA ILE A 115 -10.99 -2.71 6.65
C ILE A 115 -10.08 -1.78 5.84
N THR A 116 -9.84 -0.55 6.30
CA THR A 116 -8.95 0.40 5.59
C THR A 116 -7.51 -0.10 5.55
N LEU A 117 -7.00 -0.59 6.68
CA LEU A 117 -5.64 -1.15 6.76
C LEU A 117 -5.47 -2.36 5.86
N LEU A 118 -6.45 -3.28 5.84
CA LEU A 118 -6.44 -4.43 4.95
C LEU A 118 -6.49 -4.02 3.48
N ASN A 119 -7.34 -3.05 3.11
CA ASN A 119 -7.43 -2.61 1.73
C ASN A 119 -6.16 -1.89 1.25
N ALA A 120 -5.60 -1.01 2.08
CA ALA A 120 -4.32 -0.36 1.79
C ALA A 120 -3.18 -1.40 1.70
N GLY A 121 -3.18 -2.40 2.58
CA GLY A 121 -2.22 -3.50 2.55
C GLY A 121 -2.32 -4.38 1.30
N ILE A 122 -3.53 -4.70 0.84
CA ILE A 122 -3.74 -5.44 -0.42
C ILE A 122 -3.24 -4.63 -1.61
N ASN A 123 -3.59 -3.34 -1.67
CA ASN A 123 -3.14 -2.44 -2.74
C ASN A 123 -1.61 -2.36 -2.77
N PHE A 124 -0.99 -2.12 -1.62
CA PHE A 124 0.46 -2.11 -1.50
C PHE A 124 1.09 -3.44 -1.85
N ALA A 125 0.51 -4.58 -1.48
CA ALA A 125 1.03 -5.90 -1.85
C ALA A 125 1.02 -6.12 -3.37
N ILE A 126 -0.02 -5.63 -4.08
CA ILE A 126 -0.07 -5.67 -5.55
C ILE A 126 1.06 -4.84 -6.13
N ILE A 127 1.21 -3.58 -5.68
CA ILE A 127 2.23 -2.67 -6.18
C ILE A 127 3.66 -3.18 -5.86
N LEU A 128 3.87 -3.68 -4.64
CA LEU A 128 5.12 -4.25 -4.20
C LEU A 128 5.46 -5.50 -5.05
N GLY A 129 4.48 -6.36 -5.33
CA GLY A 129 4.66 -7.52 -6.21
C GLY A 129 5.08 -7.14 -7.63
N LEU A 130 4.49 -6.10 -8.20
CA LEU A 130 4.91 -5.56 -9.50
C LEU A 130 6.34 -5.02 -9.47
N PHE A 131 6.70 -4.29 -8.40
CA PHE A 131 8.05 -3.78 -8.21
C PHE A 131 9.07 -4.90 -8.05
N PHE A 132 8.73 -5.98 -7.34
CA PHE A 132 9.55 -7.18 -7.26
C PHE A 132 9.73 -7.86 -8.62
N GLY A 133 8.68 -7.95 -9.44
CA GLY A 133 8.77 -8.43 -10.81
C GLY A 133 9.75 -7.62 -11.64
N PHE A 134 9.71 -6.28 -11.51
CA PHE A 134 10.67 -5.39 -12.17
C PHE A 134 12.12 -5.61 -11.68
N LEU A 135 12.33 -5.80 -10.39
CA LEU A 135 13.64 -6.11 -9.82
C LEU A 135 14.21 -7.45 -10.29
N LEU A 136 13.36 -8.46 -10.44
CA LEU A 136 13.72 -9.77 -10.97
C LEU A 136 14.20 -9.66 -12.42
N ILE A 137 13.45 -8.95 -13.27
CA ILE A 137 13.82 -8.72 -14.68
C ILE A 137 15.13 -7.92 -14.78
N SER A 138 15.32 -6.97 -13.87
CA SER A 138 16.54 -6.15 -13.81
C SER A 138 17.75 -6.86 -13.18
N GLY A 139 17.57 -8.08 -12.65
CA GLY A 139 18.62 -8.86 -11.98
C GLY A 139 19.08 -8.31 -10.63
N ARG A 140 18.30 -7.43 -9.99
CA ARG A 140 18.70 -6.69 -8.77
C ARG A 140 17.92 -7.08 -7.54
N LEU A 141 18.04 -8.35 -7.17
CA LEU A 141 17.38 -8.87 -5.97
C LEU A 141 18.04 -8.28 -4.71
N PRO A 142 17.29 -7.55 -3.87
CA PRO A 142 17.80 -7.09 -2.58
C PRO A 142 17.80 -8.28 -1.61
N GLY A 143 18.83 -9.14 -1.68
CA GLY A 143 18.89 -10.43 -0.95
C GLY A 143 18.48 -10.38 0.52
N MET A 144 19.39 -10.01 1.43
CA MET A 144 19.11 -9.94 2.88
C MET A 144 18.33 -8.69 3.30
N ALA A 145 18.38 -7.63 2.50
CA ALA A 145 17.65 -6.38 2.78
C ALA A 145 16.12 -6.57 2.79
N LEU A 146 15.61 -7.61 2.09
CA LEU A 146 14.19 -7.96 2.13
C LEU A 146 13.69 -8.32 3.53
N LEU A 147 14.51 -8.98 4.34
CA LEU A 147 14.12 -9.40 5.69
C LEU A 147 13.94 -8.18 6.60
N ALA A 148 14.72 -7.12 6.39
CA ALA A 148 14.57 -5.85 7.11
C ALA A 148 13.31 -5.07 6.70
N LEU A 149 12.74 -5.35 5.52
CA LEU A 149 11.50 -4.71 5.05
C LEU A 149 10.30 -5.11 5.92
N ILE A 150 10.23 -6.36 6.37
CA ILE A 150 9.09 -6.88 7.15
C ILE A 150 8.89 -6.11 8.47
N PRO A 151 9.89 -5.99 9.37
CA PRO A 151 9.72 -5.23 10.61
C PRO A 151 9.49 -3.75 10.33
N LEU A 152 10.12 -3.18 9.30
CA LEU A 152 9.91 -1.78 8.91
C LEU A 152 8.45 -1.52 8.54
N LEU A 153 7.86 -2.37 7.71
CA LEU A 153 6.46 -2.24 7.28
C LEU A 153 5.49 -2.37 8.47
N ILE A 154 5.77 -3.26 9.42
CA ILE A 154 4.94 -3.39 10.63
C ILE A 154 4.95 -2.09 11.44
N VAL A 155 6.14 -1.55 11.71
CA VAL A 155 6.29 -0.28 12.44
C VAL A 155 5.58 0.85 11.69
N GLN A 156 5.76 0.91 10.37
CA GLN A 156 5.17 1.94 9.53
C GLN A 156 3.64 1.88 9.52
N VAL A 157 3.05 0.67 9.41
CA VAL A 157 1.60 0.48 9.43
C VAL A 157 1.01 0.85 10.79
N ILE A 158 1.68 0.49 11.89
CA ILE A 158 1.25 0.86 13.24
C ILE A 158 1.31 2.38 13.42
N PHE A 159 2.39 3.01 12.96
CA PHE A 159 2.57 4.46 13.06
C PHE A 159 1.54 5.21 12.21
N ALA A 160 1.30 4.78 10.98
CA ALA A 160 0.28 5.36 10.10
C ALA A 160 -1.12 5.23 10.69
N ALA A 161 -1.46 4.05 11.24
CA ALA A 161 -2.75 3.80 11.88
C ALA A 161 -2.91 4.57 13.20
N GLY A 162 -1.82 4.93 13.88
CA GLY A 162 -1.85 5.75 15.09
C GLY A 162 -2.00 7.25 14.82
N LEU A 163 -1.53 7.73 13.67
CA LEU A 163 -1.60 9.13 13.27
C LEU A 163 -2.91 9.51 12.57
N GLY A 164 -3.52 8.57 11.85
CA GLY A 164 -4.76 8.77 11.09
C GLY A 164 -6.00 8.60 11.93
#